data_AF-A0A9D9WPH9-F1
#
_entry.id   AF-A0A9D9WPH9-F1
#
_cell.length_a   1.000
_cell.length_b   1.000
_cell.length_c   1.000
_cell.angle_alpha   90.00
_cell.angle_beta   90.00
_cell.angle_gamma   90.00
#
_symmetry.space_group_name_H-M   'P 1'
#
loop_
_entity.id
_entity.type
_entity.pdbx_description
1 polymer ?
#
loop_
_entity_poly.entity_id
_entity_poly.type
_entity_poly.pdbx_seq_one_letter_code
_entity_poly.pdbx_strand_id
1 'polypeptide(L)'
;MGKYRSNIVKKEKNTVEHPHSIWRGIGCMLMLIIPTVSFALATVLIDFGLDNKWPIPYELLGKLTLPPFIMNSEGLRFVFSPLTQIPHFSAVAISTALIMFLTGGLISLIYAWVYRFTGPARYGPTDVPPSGSKPKKYVR
;
A
#
# COMPACT_ATOMS: atom_id res chain seq x y z
N MET A 1 45.03 41.89 19.91
CA MET A 1 45.19 40.95 18.78
C MET A 1 44.16 39.83 18.92
N GLY A 2 43.10 39.86 18.10
CA GLY A 2 41.86 39.10 18.33
C GLY A 2 41.94 37.61 17.98
N LYS A 3 41.63 36.75 18.95
CA LYS A 3 41.53 35.28 18.86
C LYS A 3 40.07 34.80 18.84
N TYR A 4 39.20 35.45 18.08
CA TYR A 4 37.82 34.99 17.87
C TYR A 4 37.42 35.18 16.42
N ARG A 5 37.84 34.27 15.54
CA ARG A 5 37.12 34.01 14.29
C ARG A 5 36.17 32.85 14.57
N SER A 6 34.99 33.19 15.08
CA SER A 6 33.84 32.32 15.05
C SER A 6 33.51 32.07 13.58
N ASN A 7 33.85 30.88 13.10
CA ASN A 7 33.28 30.35 11.87
C ASN A 7 31.78 30.13 12.13
N ILE A 8 30.98 31.18 11.94
CA ILE A 8 29.54 31.06 11.75
C ILE A 8 29.39 30.41 10.39
N VAL A 9 29.52 29.08 10.36
CA VAL A 9 29.04 28.27 9.25
C VAL A 9 27.55 28.56 9.17
N LYS A 10 27.15 29.43 8.23
CA LYS A 10 25.75 29.57 7.87
C LYS A 10 25.29 28.18 7.51
N LYS A 11 24.45 27.60 8.37
CA LYS A 11 23.78 26.33 8.11
C LYS A 11 22.86 26.61 6.93
N GLU A 12 23.32 26.37 5.71
CA GLU A 12 22.48 26.46 4.54
C GLU A 12 21.30 25.52 4.77
N LYS A 13 20.10 26.05 4.54
CA LYS A 13 18.85 25.34 4.76
C LYS A 13 18.79 24.24 3.70
N ASN A 14 19.20 23.02 4.08
CA ASN A 14 19.06 21.82 3.26
C ASN A 14 17.65 21.78 2.69
N THR A 15 17.52 22.06 1.40
CA THR A 15 16.27 21.89 0.69
C THR A 15 16.23 20.42 0.34
N VAL A 16 15.60 19.64 1.20
CA VAL A 16 15.40 18.21 0.98
C VAL A 16 14.66 18.08 -0.35
N GLU A 17 15.28 17.48 -1.36
CA GLU A 17 14.59 17.20 -2.63
C GLU A 17 13.41 16.28 -2.30
N HIS A 18 12.22 16.85 -2.31
CA HIS A 18 11.00 16.10 -2.08
C HIS A 18 10.70 15.24 -3.32
N PRO A 19 10.22 14.00 -3.15
CA PRO A 19 9.71 13.23 -4.27
C PRO A 19 8.67 14.05 -5.03
N HIS A 20 8.80 14.12 -6.37
CA HIS A 20 7.90 14.89 -7.22
C HIS A 20 6.42 14.54 -6.93
N SER A 21 5.55 15.55 -6.79
CA SER A 21 4.15 15.40 -6.37
C SER A 21 3.34 14.39 -7.17
N ILE A 22 3.66 14.19 -8.46
CA ILE A 22 3.03 13.21 -9.35
C ILE A 22 3.19 11.77 -8.82
N TRP A 23 4.35 11.44 -8.25
CA TRP A 23 4.62 10.11 -7.68
C TRP A 23 3.78 9.83 -6.43
N ARG A 24 3.37 10.88 -5.70
CA ARG A 24 2.44 10.75 -4.57
C ARG A 24 0.99 10.57 -5.04
N GLY A 25 0.63 11.20 -6.17
CA GLY A 25 -0.71 11.11 -6.77
C GLY A 25 -1.03 9.71 -7.31
N ILE A 26 -0.07 9.06 -7.97
CA ILE A 26 -0.27 7.73 -8.56
C ILE A 26 -0.66 6.69 -7.48
N GLY A 27 -0.01 6.74 -6.31
CA GLY A 27 -0.29 5.82 -5.21
C GLY A 27 -1.69 6.00 -4.62
N CYS A 28 -2.16 7.25 -4.53
CA CYS A 28 -3.52 7.54 -4.09
C CYS A 28 -4.57 7.00 -5.07
N MET A 29 -4.34 7.15 -6.38
CA MET A 29 -5.22 6.58 -7.40
C MET A 29 -5.25 5.04 -7.33
N LEU A 30 -4.08 4.41 -7.18
CA LEU A 30 -3.96 2.95 -7.04
C LEU A 30 -4.71 2.41 -5.82
N MET A 31 -4.78 3.17 -4.72
CA MET A 31 -5.53 2.77 -3.52
C MET A 31 -7.03 2.59 -3.80
N LEU A 32 -7.59 3.29 -4.80
CA LEU A 32 -8.98 3.12 -5.22
C LEU A 32 -9.12 2.07 -6.32
N ILE A 33 -8.21 2.07 -7.29
CA ILE A 33 -8.31 1.17 -8.46
C ILE A 33 -8.10 -0.29 -8.05
N ILE A 34 -7.09 -0.57 -7.22
CA ILE A 34 -6.69 -1.95 -6.92
C ILE A 34 -7.85 -2.72 -6.25
N PRO A 35 -8.53 -2.20 -5.20
CA PRO A 35 -9.66 -2.91 -4.60
C PRO A 35 -10.81 -3.14 -5.57
N THR A 36 -11.15 -2.14 -6.40
CA THR A 36 -12.25 -2.25 -7.36
C THR A 36 -11.98 -3.31 -8.43
N VAL A 37 -10.78 -3.29 -9.02
CA VAL A 37 -10.39 -4.28 -10.03
C VAL A 37 -10.24 -5.67 -9.41
N SER A 38 -9.70 -5.76 -8.20
CA SER A 38 -9.55 -7.05 -7.50
C SER A 38 -10.89 -7.70 -7.20
N PHE A 39 -11.90 -6.90 -6.82
CA PHE A 39 -13.25 -7.41 -6.57
C PHE A 39 -13.89 -7.95 -7.85
N ALA A 40 -13.80 -7.22 -8.97
CA ALA A 40 -14.34 -7.66 -10.26
C ALA A 40 -13.64 -8.92 -10.79
N LEU A 41 -12.31 -9.02 -10.61
CA LEU A 41 -11.56 -10.23 -10.96
C LEU A 41 -11.95 -11.42 -10.08
N ALA A 42 -12.14 -11.20 -8.78
CA ALA A 42 -12.52 -12.23 -7.83
C ALA A 42 -13.86 -12.87 -8.19
N THR A 43 -14.88 -12.07 -8.54
CA THR A 43 -16.20 -12.59 -8.92
C THR A 43 -16.09 -13.49 -10.16
N VAL A 44 -15.40 -13.02 -11.19
CA VAL A 44 -15.21 -13.79 -12.44
C VAL A 44 -14.40 -15.06 -12.18
N LEU A 45 -13.40 -15.00 -11.32
CA LEU A 45 -12.56 -16.15 -11.00
C LEU A 45 -13.33 -17.24 -10.24
N ILE A 46 -14.21 -16.85 -9.30
CA ILE A 46 -15.05 -17.82 -8.57
C ILE A 46 -16.06 -18.47 -9.52
N ASP A 47 -16.73 -17.68 -10.37
CA ASP A 47 -17.69 -18.21 -11.35
C ASP A 47 -17.01 -19.21 -12.30
N PHE A 48 -15.85 -18.83 -12.84
CA PHE A 48 -15.03 -19.71 -13.67
C PHE A 48 -14.56 -20.97 -12.92
N GLY A 49 -14.19 -20.84 -11.65
CA GLY A 49 -13.79 -21.97 -10.81
C GLY A 49 -14.93 -22.95 -10.56
N LEU A 50 -16.15 -22.45 -10.38
CA LEU A 50 -17.35 -23.28 -10.22
C LEU A 50 -17.71 -24.02 -11.51
N ASP A 51 -17.64 -23.33 -12.66
CA ASP A 51 -17.88 -23.93 -13.98
C ASP A 51 -16.88 -25.06 -14.29
N ASN A 52 -15.61 -24.87 -13.90
CA ASN A 52 -14.56 -25.85 -14.08
C ASN A 52 -14.43 -26.87 -12.92
N LYS A 53 -15.38 -26.88 -11.98
CA LYS A 53 -15.42 -27.82 -10.83
C LYS A 53 -14.13 -27.80 -9.99
N TRP A 54 -13.55 -26.62 -9.76
CA TRP A 54 -12.44 -26.48 -8.84
C TRP A 54 -12.85 -26.93 -7.43
N PRO A 55 -11.94 -27.58 -6.67
CA PRO A 55 -12.22 -28.05 -5.32
C PRO A 55 -12.25 -26.87 -4.33
N ILE A 56 -13.29 -26.04 -4.43
CA ILE A 56 -13.54 -24.93 -3.51
C ILE A 56 -14.27 -25.53 -2.29
N PRO A 57 -13.74 -25.36 -1.07
CA PRO A 57 -14.40 -25.88 0.13
C PRO A 57 -15.79 -25.26 0.29
N TYR A 58 -16.78 -26.09 0.60
CA TYR A 58 -18.18 -25.69 0.73
C TYR A 58 -18.41 -24.59 1.78
N GLU A 59 -17.54 -24.52 2.78
CA GLU A 59 -17.53 -23.48 3.81
C GLU A 59 -17.36 -22.07 3.21
N LEU A 60 -16.60 -21.94 2.12
CA LEU A 60 -16.40 -20.67 1.41
C LEU A 60 -17.55 -20.34 0.44
N LEU A 61 -18.35 -21.33 0.04
CA LEU A 61 -19.50 -21.12 -0.83
C LEU A 61 -20.76 -20.72 -0.07
N GLY A 62 -20.72 -20.77 1.27
CA GLY A 62 -21.83 -20.39 2.14
C GLY A 62 -22.19 -18.89 2.11
N LYS A 63 -23.36 -18.57 2.66
CA LYS A 63 -23.79 -17.19 2.89
C LYS A 63 -23.17 -16.64 4.16
N LEU A 64 -23.01 -15.32 4.22
CA LEU A 64 -22.51 -14.64 5.41
C LEU A 64 -23.50 -14.82 6.58
N THR A 65 -23.07 -15.52 7.63
CA THR A 65 -23.83 -15.65 8.88
C THR A 65 -23.49 -14.49 9.82
N LEU A 66 -24.48 -13.64 10.10
CA LEU A 66 -24.29 -12.52 11.02
C LEU A 66 -24.41 -13.02 12.47
N PRO A 67 -23.52 -12.56 13.38
CA PRO A 67 -23.65 -12.90 14.79
C PRO A 67 -24.89 -12.24 15.42
N PRO A 68 -25.45 -12.83 16.49
CA PRO A 68 -26.76 -12.47 17.03
C PRO A 68 -26.84 -11.01 17.53
N PHE A 69 -25.74 -10.45 18.03
CA PHE A 69 -25.70 -9.05 18.47
C PHE A 69 -25.94 -8.04 17.34
N ILE A 70 -25.57 -8.37 16.09
CA ILE A 70 -25.81 -7.53 14.90
C ILE A 70 -27.26 -7.67 14.44
N MET A 71 -27.85 -8.88 14.53
CA MET A 71 -29.25 -9.10 14.17
C MET A 71 -30.24 -8.41 15.13
N ASN A 72 -29.86 -8.24 16.40
CA ASN A 72 -30.67 -7.58 17.42
C ASN A 72 -30.73 -6.06 17.29
N SER A 73 -29.83 -5.44 16.51
CA SER A 73 -29.80 -3.99 16.33
C SER A 73 -30.41 -3.59 14.98
N GLU A 74 -31.50 -2.84 15.00
CA GLU A 74 -32.23 -2.45 13.78
C GLU A 74 -31.36 -1.64 12.82
N GLY A 75 -30.51 -0.74 13.34
CA GLY A 75 -29.64 0.11 12.53
C GLY A 75 -28.53 -0.66 11.81
N LEU A 76 -27.85 -1.59 12.50
CA LEU A 76 -26.80 -2.39 11.84
C LEU A 76 -27.42 -3.36 10.84
N ARG A 77 -28.59 -3.93 11.14
CA ARG A 77 -29.26 -4.86 10.20
C ARG A 77 -29.53 -4.21 8.85
N PHE A 78 -29.91 -2.93 8.81
CA PHE A 78 -30.14 -2.22 7.55
C PHE A 78 -28.85 -2.12 6.70
N VAL A 79 -27.72 -1.80 7.33
CA VAL A 79 -26.42 -1.66 6.63
C VAL A 79 -25.88 -3.01 6.16
N PHE A 80 -26.07 -4.08 6.94
CA PHE A 80 -25.54 -5.40 6.62
C PHE A 80 -26.49 -6.29 5.79
N SER A 81 -27.76 -5.91 5.66
CA SER A 81 -28.76 -6.63 4.85
C SER A 81 -28.33 -6.91 3.39
N PRO A 82 -27.75 -5.96 2.63
CA PRO A 82 -27.36 -6.25 1.24
C PRO A 82 -26.21 -7.26 1.15
N LEU A 83 -25.33 -7.31 2.16
CA LEU A 83 -24.16 -8.19 2.18
C LEU A 83 -24.54 -9.67 2.37
N THR A 84 -25.66 -9.95 3.01
CA THR A 84 -26.12 -11.34 3.24
C THR A 84 -26.84 -11.95 2.03
N GLN A 85 -27.20 -11.15 1.04
CA GLN A 85 -27.88 -11.59 -0.18
C GLN A 85 -26.91 -12.06 -1.27
N ILE A 86 -25.64 -11.69 -1.19
CA ILE A 86 -24.62 -12.01 -2.19
C ILE A 86 -24.24 -13.50 -2.07
N PRO A 87 -24.42 -14.32 -3.13
CA PRO A 87 -23.97 -15.70 -3.12
C PRO A 87 -22.44 -15.77 -3.05
N HIS A 88 -21.92 -16.78 -2.36
CA HIS A 88 -20.47 -17.05 -2.27
C HIS A 88 -19.63 -15.86 -1.76
N PHE A 89 -20.22 -15.01 -0.91
CA PHE A 89 -19.58 -13.78 -0.44
C PHE A 89 -18.22 -14.03 0.21
N SER A 90 -18.07 -15.08 1.03
CA SER A 90 -16.80 -15.40 1.69
C SER A 90 -15.73 -15.84 0.70
N ALA A 91 -16.06 -16.67 -0.29
CA ALA A 91 -15.16 -17.03 -1.39
C ALA A 91 -14.68 -15.80 -2.17
N VAL A 92 -15.60 -14.91 -2.54
CA VAL A 92 -15.28 -13.67 -3.26
C VAL A 92 -14.44 -12.74 -2.41
N ALA A 93 -14.75 -12.56 -1.12
CA ALA A 93 -13.99 -11.67 -0.24
C ALA A 93 -12.55 -12.15 -0.02
N ILE A 94 -12.35 -13.45 0.22
CA ILE A 94 -11.02 -14.04 0.41
C ILE A 94 -10.21 -13.96 -0.88
N SER A 95 -10.81 -14.33 -2.02
CA SER A 95 -10.14 -14.23 -3.32
C SER A 95 -9.83 -12.78 -3.68
N THR A 96 -10.73 -11.83 -3.39
CA THR A 96 -10.46 -10.39 -3.55
C THR A 96 -9.24 -9.95 -2.75
N ALA A 97 -9.14 -10.34 -1.47
CA ALA A 97 -7.99 -10.00 -0.64
C ALA A 97 -6.69 -10.61 -1.16
N LEU A 98 -6.73 -11.86 -1.63
CA LEU A 98 -5.60 -12.55 -2.25
C LEU A 98 -5.15 -11.86 -3.55
N ILE A 99 -6.09 -11.57 -4.44
CA ILE A 99 -5.83 -10.89 -5.72
C ILE A 99 -5.32 -9.47 -5.45
N MET A 100 -5.89 -8.75 -4.49
CA MET A 100 -5.42 -7.43 -4.09
C MET A 100 -3.98 -7.47 -3.60
N PHE A 101 -3.63 -8.47 -2.78
CA PHE A 101 -2.26 -8.66 -2.31
C PHE A 101 -1.30 -8.99 -3.47
N LEU A 102 -1.69 -9.90 -4.35
CA LEU A 102 -0.86 -10.30 -5.51
C LEU A 102 -0.68 -9.15 -6.51
N THR A 103 -1.77 -8.49 -6.89
CA THR A 103 -1.74 -7.38 -7.86
C THR A 103 -1.06 -6.15 -7.26
N GLY A 104 -1.39 -5.78 -6.01
CA GLY A 104 -0.72 -4.69 -5.30
C GLY A 104 0.77 -4.96 -5.11
N GLY A 105 1.14 -6.19 -4.76
CA GLY A 105 2.53 -6.64 -4.67
C GLY A 105 3.25 -6.55 -6.01
N LEU A 106 2.63 -7.03 -7.08
CA LEU A 106 3.18 -6.96 -8.44
C LEU A 106 3.37 -5.51 -8.91
N ILE A 107 2.37 -4.65 -8.70
CA ILE A 107 2.45 -3.22 -9.03
C ILE A 107 3.55 -2.55 -8.21
N SER A 108 3.71 -2.89 -6.93
CA SER A 108 4.78 -2.37 -6.07
C SER A 108 6.17 -2.76 -6.58
N LEU A 109 6.35 -4.00 -7.06
CA LEU A 109 7.59 -4.44 -7.68
C LEU A 109 7.90 -3.66 -8.97
N ILE A 110 6.90 -3.50 -9.84
CA ILE A 110 7.01 -2.71 -11.07
C ILE A 110 7.35 -1.26 -10.72
N TYR A 111 6.67 -0.68 -9.74
CA TYR A 111 6.92 0.68 -9.27
C TYR A 111 8.36 0.85 -8.79
N ALA A 112 8.86 -0.07 -7.95
CA ALA A 112 10.24 -0.03 -7.47
C ALA A 112 11.24 -0.15 -8.62
N TRP A 113 10.93 -0.98 -9.62
CA TRP A 113 11.76 -1.14 -10.82
C TRP A 113 11.81 0.13 -11.66
N VAL A 114 10.66 0.76 -11.93
CA VAL A 114 10.59 2.04 -12.66
C VAL A 114 11.31 3.14 -11.89
N TYR A 115 11.04 3.25 -10.58
CA TYR A 115 11.67 4.25 -9.71
C TYR A 115 13.19 4.12 -9.66
N ARG A 116 13.74 2.90 -9.84
CA ARG A 116 15.18 2.70 -9.95
C ARG A 116 15.79 3.38 -11.18
N PHE A 117 15.05 3.49 -12.28
CA PHE A 117 15.54 4.12 -13.51
C PHE A 117 15.22 5.60 -13.58
N THR A 118 14.06 6.02 -13.09
CA THR A 118 13.56 7.39 -13.24
C THR A 118 13.61 8.21 -11.94
N GLY A 119 14.09 7.60 -10.85
CA GLY A 119 14.19 8.26 -9.55
C GLY A 119 15.24 9.38 -9.55
N PRO A 120 15.04 10.44 -8.75
CA PRO A 120 16.03 11.51 -8.61
C PRO A 120 17.36 10.97 -8.07
N ALA A 121 18.44 11.71 -8.34
CA ALA A 121 19.75 11.37 -7.82
C ALA A 121 19.73 11.33 -6.28
N ARG A 122 20.50 10.42 -5.69
CA ARG A 122 20.53 10.23 -4.23
C ARG A 122 21.11 11.42 -3.46
N TYR A 123 21.89 12.25 -4.15
CA TYR A 123 22.52 13.45 -3.62
C TYR A 123 22.07 14.63 -4.46
N GLY A 124 21.64 15.70 -3.80
CA GLY A 124 21.36 16.95 -4.48
C GLY A 124 22.65 17.58 -5.02
N PRO A 125 22.56 18.63 -5.86
CA PRO A 125 23.72 19.30 -6.47
C PRO A 125 24.73 19.86 -5.45
N THR A 126 24.30 20.08 -4.21
CA THR A 126 25.10 20.65 -3.12
C THR A 126 25.40 19.65 -2.00
N ASP A 127 24.91 18.41 -2.10
CA ASP A 127 25.13 17.40 -1.06
C ASP A 127 26.52 16.79 -1.18
N VAL A 128 27.34 16.97 -0.15
CA VAL A 128 28.62 16.27 -0.01
C VAL A 128 28.32 14.83 0.45
N PRO A 129 28.82 13.80 -0.27
CA PRO A 129 28.63 12.42 0.15
C PRO A 129 29.22 12.21 1.56
N PRO A 130 28.61 11.33 2.38
CA PRO A 130 29.05 11.10 3.74
C PRO A 130 30.53 10.73 3.76
N SER A 131 31.33 11.44 4.58
CA SER A 131 32.75 11.16 4.72
C SER A 131 32.93 9.73 5.22
N GLY A 132 33.57 8.86 4.43
CA GLY A 132 33.78 7.44 4.78
C GLY A 132 34.62 7.21 6.04
N SER A 133 35.23 8.27 6.60
CA SER A 133 35.96 8.23 7.86
C SER A 133 35.02 8.41 9.05
N LYS A 134 35.00 7.44 9.97
CA LYS A 134 34.38 7.62 11.30
C LYS A 134 35.13 8.74 12.06
N PRO A 135 34.45 9.80 12.54
CA PRO A 135 35.13 10.84 13.30
C PRO A 135 35.70 10.24 14.59
N LYS A 136 36.98 10.49 14.86
CA LYS A 136 37.60 10.07 16.14
C LYS A 136 36.88 10.78 17.29
N LYS A 137 36.46 10.01 18.30
CA LYS A 137 35.83 10.54 19.51
C LYS A 137 36.84 11.44 20.24
N TYR A 138 36.49 12.71 20.44
CA TYR A 138 37.30 13.63 21.23
C TYR A 138 37.27 13.17 22.70
N VAL A 139 38.44 12.91 23.27
CA VAL A 139 38.62 12.65 24.70
C VAL A 139 39.19 13.92 25.31
N ARG A 140 38.53 14.43 26.35
CA ARG A 140 38.85 15.70 27.01
C ARG A 140 39.76 15.48 28.20
#